data_AF-A0A5C8TFV5-F1
#
_entry.id   AF-A0A5C8TFV5-F1
#
_cell.length_a   1.000
_cell.length_b   1.000
_cell.length_c   1.000
_cell.angle_alpha   90.00
_cell.angle_beta   90.00
_cell.angle_gamma   90.00
#
_symmetry.space_group_name_H-M   'P 1'
#
loop_
_entity.id
_entity.type
_entity.pdbx_description
1 polymer ?
#
loop_
_entity_poly.entity_id
_entity_poly.type
_entity_poly.pdbx_seq_one_letter_code
_entity_poly.pdbx_strand_id
1 'polypeptide(L)'
;MPSLDIAFTPTDRPDLPDTLPPDGTFAPDDLARPERTEPPRVIEIGEITAGIAVPEGRGVRFFSSARDFDGLDGAVFRNAEQAARAARERIAGRRSAARGGEAAAAELRRRRA
;
A
#
# COMPACT_ATOMS: atom_id res chain seq x y z
N MET A 1 49.24 -33.59 -11.89
CA MET A 1 47.86 -33.14 -11.63
C MET A 1 47.75 -32.82 -10.15
N PRO A 2 47.75 -31.56 -9.72
CA PRO A 2 47.53 -31.23 -8.31
C PRO A 2 46.03 -31.19 -8.00
N SER A 3 45.58 -32.11 -7.15
CA SER A 3 44.27 -32.06 -6.51
C SER A 3 44.24 -30.89 -5.52
N LEU A 4 43.25 -30.01 -5.67
CA LEU A 4 42.95 -28.96 -4.71
C LEU A 4 42.02 -29.53 -3.64
N ASP A 5 42.59 -29.89 -2.50
CA ASP A 5 41.83 -30.09 -1.26
C ASP A 5 41.39 -28.70 -0.75
N ILE A 6 40.18 -28.30 -1.13
CA ILE A 6 39.51 -27.13 -0.58
C ILE A 6 39.06 -27.50 0.84
N ALA A 7 39.89 -27.15 1.82
CA ALA A 7 39.48 -27.13 3.21
C ALA A 7 38.39 -26.06 3.37
N PHE A 8 37.12 -26.47 3.43
CA PHE A 8 36.04 -25.63 3.94
C PHE A 8 36.30 -25.40 5.44
N THR A 9 36.86 -24.25 5.79
CA THR A 9 36.93 -23.82 7.19
C THR A 9 35.49 -23.60 7.70
N PRO A 10 35.02 -24.33 8.73
CA PRO A 10 33.74 -24.05 9.35
C PRO A 10 33.94 -22.90 10.34
N THR A 11 34.15 -21.69 9.83
CA THR A 11 34.25 -20.48 10.66
C THR A 11 33.54 -19.35 9.94
N ASP A 12 32.23 -19.48 9.87
CA ASP A 12 31.33 -18.34 10.00
C ASP A 12 29.96 -18.89 10.44
N ARG A 13 29.91 -19.40 11.67
CA ARG A 13 28.62 -19.63 12.32
C ARG A 13 28.24 -18.25 12.89
N PRO A 14 27.19 -17.59 12.39
CA PRO A 14 26.76 -16.35 12.99
C PRO A 14 26.43 -16.62 14.46
N ASP A 15 27.03 -15.83 15.35
CA ASP A 15 26.76 -15.83 16.79
C ASP A 15 25.32 -15.34 16.99
N LEU A 16 24.37 -16.26 16.82
CA LEU A 16 22.98 -16.04 17.17
C LEU A 16 22.90 -16.11 18.70
N PRO A 17 22.29 -15.13 19.38
CA PRO A 17 22.05 -15.23 20.81
C PRO A 17 21.26 -16.51 21.07
N ASP A 18 21.78 -17.38 21.95
CA ASP A 18 21.21 -18.69 22.33
C ASP A 18 19.77 -18.56 22.87
N THR A 19 19.38 -17.35 23.28
CA THR A 19 18.02 -16.98 23.64
C THR A 19 17.24 -16.49 22.40
N LEU A 20 16.82 -17.42 21.55
CA LEU A 20 15.65 -17.14 20.70
C LEU A 20 14.43 -17.02 21.64
N PRO A 21 13.63 -15.94 21.56
CA PRO A 21 12.38 -15.87 22.31
C PRO A 21 11.52 -17.11 21.96
N PRO A 22 10.88 -17.76 22.94
CA PRO A 22 10.24 -19.06 22.74
C PRO A 22 9.15 -19.06 21.67
N ASP A 23 8.65 -17.88 21.30
CA ASP A 23 7.49 -17.70 20.43
C ASP A 23 7.82 -16.94 19.13
N GLY A 24 9.05 -16.97 18.62
CA GLY A 24 9.36 -16.36 17.30
C GLY A 24 9.01 -14.87 17.19
N THR A 25 8.84 -14.20 18.34
CA THR A 25 8.53 -12.78 18.42
C THR A 25 9.77 -12.04 17.96
N PHE A 26 9.82 -11.66 16.69
CA PHE A 26 10.60 -10.50 16.29
C PHE A 26 10.14 -9.40 17.22
N ALA A 27 11.01 -9.00 18.16
CA ALA A 27 10.76 -7.82 18.97
C ALA A 27 10.44 -6.71 17.97
N PRO A 28 9.20 -6.17 17.95
CA PRO A 28 8.92 -5.03 17.12
C PRO A 28 9.63 -3.87 17.80
N ASP A 29 10.92 -3.71 17.51
CA ASP A 29 11.72 -2.56 17.94
C ASP A 29 11.23 -1.27 17.27
N ASP A 30 10.21 -1.38 16.39
CA ASP A 30 9.38 -0.31 15.85
C ASP A 30 7.98 -0.24 16.51
N LEU A 31 7.84 -0.71 17.76
CA LEU A 31 6.87 -0.11 18.68
C LEU A 31 7.34 1.32 19.01
N ALA A 32 7.51 2.16 17.98
CA ALA A 32 7.11 3.55 18.05
C ALA A 32 5.86 3.53 18.91
N ARG A 33 5.98 4.13 20.10
CA ARG A 33 4.96 4.11 21.14
C ARG A 33 3.59 4.13 20.47
N PRO A 34 2.57 3.43 20.96
CA PRO A 34 1.20 3.78 20.62
C PRO A 34 0.90 5.18 21.21
N GLU A 35 1.61 6.23 20.76
CA GLU A 35 1.02 7.49 20.33
C GLU A 35 -0.31 7.07 19.73
N ARG A 36 -1.38 7.51 20.37
CA ARG A 36 -2.78 7.07 20.24
C ARG A 36 -3.34 7.35 18.83
N THR A 37 -2.63 6.88 17.83
CA THR A 37 -2.84 7.07 16.42
C THR A 37 -3.44 5.75 15.95
N GLU A 38 -4.66 5.84 15.45
CA GLU A 38 -5.52 4.70 15.11
C GLU A 38 -4.76 3.63 14.30
N PRO A 39 -5.07 2.33 14.43
CA PRO A 39 -4.41 1.31 13.60
C PRO A 39 -4.63 1.59 12.10
N PRO A 40 -3.73 1.14 11.21
CA PRO A 40 -3.96 1.19 9.77
C PRO A 40 -5.31 0.58 9.41
N ARG A 41 -6.08 1.28 8.58
CA ARG A 41 -7.43 0.84 8.19
C ARG A 41 -7.53 0.62 6.70
N VAL A 42 -8.07 -0.53 6.31
CA VAL A 42 -8.46 -0.78 4.93
C VAL A 42 -9.71 0.03 4.60
N ILE A 43 -9.73 0.65 3.43
CA ILE A 43 -10.84 1.45 2.92
C ILE A 43 -11.45 0.72 1.74
N GLU A 44 -12.75 0.43 1.85
CA GLU A 44 -13.53 -0.27 0.84
C GLU A 44 -14.67 0.62 0.35
N ILE A 45 -14.82 0.72 -0.98
CA ILE A 45 -15.87 1.51 -1.63
C ILE A 45 -16.75 0.56 -2.44
N GLY A 46 -17.92 0.23 -1.88
CA GLY A 46 -18.78 -0.80 -2.45
C GLY A 46 -18.10 -2.16 -2.35
N GLU A 47 -17.87 -2.81 -3.49
CA GLU A 47 -17.19 -4.10 -3.58
C GLU A 47 -15.68 -3.99 -3.91
N ILE A 48 -15.15 -2.77 -3.99
CA ILE A 48 -13.75 -2.53 -4.38
C ILE A 48 -12.95 -2.08 -3.17
N THR A 49 -11.88 -2.81 -2.85
CA THR A 49 -10.85 -2.34 -1.92
C THR A 49 -10.14 -1.14 -2.55
N ALA A 50 -10.39 0.05 -2.01
CA ALA A 50 -9.81 1.27 -2.54
C ALA A 50 -8.34 1.40 -2.15
N GLY A 51 -8.00 0.98 -0.94
CA GLY A 51 -6.66 1.15 -0.41
C GLY A 51 -6.56 0.92 1.09
N ILE A 52 -5.40 1.27 1.64
CA ILE A 52 -5.15 1.30 3.08
C ILE A 52 -4.79 2.72 3.52
N ALA A 53 -5.40 3.18 4.59
CA ALA A 53 -5.03 4.41 5.29
C ALA A 53 -4.06 4.05 6.41
N VAL A 54 -2.79 4.41 6.20
CA VAL A 54 -1.72 4.23 7.18
C VAL A 54 -1.57 5.52 7.97
N PRO A 55 -1.62 5.49 9.30
CA PRO A 55 -1.42 6.68 10.10
C PRO A 55 0.04 7.13 10.01
N GLU A 56 0.23 8.41 9.72
CA GLU A 56 1.53 9.07 9.71
C GLU A 56 1.49 10.20 10.74
N GLY A 57 2.62 10.64 11.28
CA GLY A 57 2.65 11.57 12.44
C GLY A 57 1.83 12.88 12.35
N ARG A 58 1.28 13.25 11.18
CA ARG A 58 0.35 14.40 11.00
C ARG A 58 -1.03 14.06 10.44
N GLY A 59 -1.38 12.78 10.27
CA GLY A 59 -2.63 12.36 9.65
C GLY A 59 -2.60 10.92 9.19
N VAL A 60 -3.13 10.64 8.01
CA VAL A 60 -3.09 9.31 7.40
C VAL A 60 -2.63 9.42 5.95
N ARG A 61 -1.69 8.58 5.53
CA ARG A 61 -1.34 8.39 4.12
C ARG A 61 -2.22 7.31 3.53
N PHE A 62 -2.82 7.61 2.38
CA PHE A 62 -3.58 6.64 1.61
C PHE A 62 -2.67 5.91 0.63
N PHE A 63 -2.75 4.59 0.59
CA PHE A 63 -2.12 3.76 -0.43
C PHE A 63 -3.21 3.07 -1.22
N SER A 64 -3.20 3.29 -2.53
CA SER A 64 -4.17 2.72 -3.45
C SER A 64 -3.97 1.22 -3.62
N SER A 65 -5.07 0.49 -3.74
CA SER A 65 -5.07 -0.94 -4.10
C SER A 65 -5.54 -1.17 -5.55
N ALA A 66 -6.21 -0.19 -6.14
CA ALA A 66 -6.72 -0.27 -7.51
C ALA A 66 -6.47 1.02 -8.30
N ARG A 67 -6.29 0.89 -9.62
CA ARG A 67 -5.99 1.99 -10.56
C ARG A 67 -6.98 3.14 -10.54
N ASP A 68 -8.22 2.86 -10.16
CA ASP A 68 -9.26 3.87 -9.94
C ASP A 68 -8.85 4.93 -8.91
N PHE A 69 -7.99 4.55 -7.96
CA PHE A 69 -7.58 5.37 -6.82
C PHE A 69 -6.11 5.82 -6.87
N ASP A 70 -5.36 5.54 -7.94
CA ASP A 70 -3.95 5.97 -8.09
C ASP A 70 -3.76 7.48 -7.90
N GLY A 71 -4.78 8.28 -8.23
CA GLY A 71 -4.75 9.73 -8.01
C GLY A 71 -4.76 10.17 -6.54
N LEU A 72 -5.00 9.24 -5.61
CA LEU A 72 -4.96 9.44 -4.16
C LEU A 72 -3.77 8.70 -3.52
N ASP A 73 -2.99 7.96 -4.31
CA ASP A 73 -1.85 7.21 -3.81
C ASP A 73 -0.78 8.14 -3.22
N GLY A 74 -0.32 7.81 -2.01
CA GLY A 74 0.64 8.62 -1.27
C GLY A 74 0.07 9.93 -0.68
N ALA A 75 -1.19 10.27 -0.96
CA ALA A 75 -1.80 11.49 -0.45
C ALA A 75 -2.02 11.39 1.08
N VAL A 76 -1.66 12.46 1.78
CA VAL A 76 -1.83 12.56 3.24
C VAL A 76 -3.11 13.34 3.55
N PHE A 77 -4.03 12.68 4.23
CA PHE A 77 -5.29 13.22 4.71
C PHE A 77 -5.24 13.47 6.21
N ARG A 78 -6.16 14.30 6.72
CA ARG A 78 -6.27 14.53 8.18
C ARG A 78 -6.71 13.29 8.95
N ASN A 79 -7.50 12.42 8.34
CA ASN A 79 -8.02 11.19 8.95
C ASN A 79 -8.47 10.17 7.87
N ALA A 80 -8.75 8.93 8.29
CA ALA A 80 -9.17 7.85 7.40
C ALA A 80 -10.51 8.13 6.72
N GLU A 81 -11.44 8.85 7.37
CA GLU A 81 -12.72 9.22 6.77
C GLU A 81 -12.56 10.18 5.59
N GLN A 82 -11.63 11.14 5.68
CA GLN A 82 -11.31 12.04 4.56
C GLN A 82 -10.74 11.28 3.38
N ALA A 83 -9.84 10.33 3.64
CA ALA A 83 -9.30 9.46 2.61
C ALA A 83 -10.40 8.63 1.94
N ALA A 84 -11.32 8.05 2.73
CA ALA A 84 -12.46 7.31 2.23
C ALA A 84 -13.43 8.19 1.42
N ARG A 85 -13.67 9.43 1.86
CA ARG A 85 -14.48 10.39 1.12
C ARG A 85 -13.85 10.74 -0.23
N ALA A 86 -12.56 11.05 -0.26
CA ALA A 86 -11.84 11.33 -1.50
C ALA A 86 -11.90 10.14 -2.47
N ALA A 87 -11.76 8.91 -1.95
CA ALA A 87 -11.91 7.69 -2.73
C ALA A 87 -13.32 7.55 -3.35
N ARG A 88 -14.38 7.82 -2.57
CA ARG A 88 -15.77 7.83 -3.07
C ARG A 88 -15.98 8.86 -4.17
N GLU A 89 -15.48 10.08 -3.96
CA GLU A 89 -15.58 11.17 -4.94
C GLU A 89 -14.85 10.83 -6.25
N ARG A 90 -13.71 10.12 -6.17
CA ARG A 90 -12.95 9.64 -7.33
C ARG A 90 -13.77 8.69 -8.21
N ILE A 91 -14.44 7.70 -7.61
CA ILE A 91 -15.33 6.78 -8.34
C ILE A 91 -16.53 7.51 -8.92
N ALA A 92 -17.15 8.41 -8.16
CA ALA A 92 -18.31 9.18 -8.63
C ALA A 92 -17.96 10.10 -9.82
N GLY A 93 -16.79 10.75 -9.76
CA GLY A 93 -16.25 11.57 -10.84
C GLY A 93 -15.92 10.75 -12.09
N ARG A 94 -15.34 9.54 -11.92
CA ARG A 94 -15.01 8.67 -13.07
C ARG A 94 -16.25 8.14 -13.79
N ARG A 95 -17.33 7.80 -13.07
CA ARG A 95 -18.62 7.44 -13.70
C ARG A 95 -19.20 8.58 -14.54
N SER A 96 -18.97 9.82 -14.13
CA SER A 96 -19.40 11.00 -14.89
C SER A 96 -18.50 11.27 -16.10
N ALA A 97 -17.17 11.13 -15.94
CA ALA A 97 -16.20 11.29 -17.02
C ALA A 97 -16.28 10.20 -18.09
N ALA A 98 -16.52 8.93 -17.70
CA ALA A 98 -16.68 7.82 -18.63
C ALA A 98 -17.88 8.02 -19.57
N ARG A 99 -19.02 8.48 -19.04
CA ARG A 99 -20.21 8.80 -19.85
C ARG A 99 -19.96 9.93 -20.86
N GLY A 100 -19.17 10.95 -20.49
CA GLY A 100 -18.80 12.04 -21.41
C GLY A 100 -17.75 11.61 -22.46
N GLY A 101 -16.77 10.80 -22.05
CA GLY A 101 -15.71 10.31 -22.92
C GLY A 101 -16.18 9.31 -23.98
N GLU A 102 -17.15 8.46 -23.66
CA GLU A 102 -17.74 7.52 -24.61
C GLU A 102 -18.51 8.24 -25.73
N ALA A 103 -19.28 9.27 -25.38
CA ALA A 103 -19.98 10.11 -26.35
C ALA A 103 -18.99 10.85 -27.29
N ALA A 104 -17.90 11.40 -26.73
CA ALA A 104 -16.86 12.08 -27.49
C ALA A 104 -16.04 11.11 -28.38
N ALA A 105 -15.73 9.91 -27.89
CA ALA A 105 -15.03 8.89 -28.65
C ALA A 105 -15.91 8.32 -29.78
N ALA A 106 -17.22 8.16 -29.56
CA ALA A 106 -18.17 7.76 -30.58
C ALA A 106 -18.31 8.82 -31.68
N GLU A 107 -18.31 10.11 -31.32
CA GLU A 107 -18.28 11.23 -32.27
C GLU A 107 -16.98 11.22 -33.11
N LEU A 108 -15.82 11.03 -32.47
CA LEU A 108 -14.54 10.98 -33.17
C LEU A 108 -14.43 9.80 -34.14
N ARG A 109 -15.04 8.66 -33.80
CA ARG A 109 -15.15 7.49 -34.70
C ARG A 109 -16.09 7.76 -35.86
N ARG A 110 -17.22 8.44 -35.64
CA ARG A 110 -18.15 8.83 -36.70
C ARG A 110 -17.55 9.83 -37.70
N ARG A 111 -16.69 10.74 -37.23
CA ARG A 111 -16.01 11.71 -38.10
C ARG A 111 -14.86 11.11 -38.93
N ARG A 112 -14.45 9.88 -38.63
CA ARG A 112 -13.39 9.15 -39.34
C ARG A 112 -13.93 8.05 -40.28
N ALA A 113 -15.25 7.89 -40.35
CA ALA A 113 -15.94 6.97 -41.27
C ALA A 113 -16.59 7.76 -42.40
#